data_AF-A0A3N5GPV1-F1
#
_entry.id   AF-A0A3N5GPV1-F1
#
_cell.length_a   1.000
_cell.length_b   1.000
_cell.length_c   1.000
_cell.angle_alpha   90.00
_cell.angle_beta   90.00
_cell.angle_gamma   90.00
#
_symmetry.space_group_name_H-M   'P 1'
#
loop_
_entity.id
_entity.type
_entity.pdbx_description
1 polymer ?
#
loop_
_entity_poly.entity_id
_entity_poly.type
_entity_poly.pdbx_seq_one_letter_code
_entity_poly.pdbx_strand_id
1 'polypeptide(L)'
;MPKSRPTLPETEKITINLGLVDLGQIDLLVQEGFYSNRTDLIRTGIRNQLAAHADVVKQAVARKSLSLGIQRYARAELEAVRAAGQRLRIQALGLVV
;
A
#
# COMPACT_ATOMS: atom_id res chain seq x y z
N MET A 1 -31.23 -17.06 -0.56
CA MET A 1 -30.26 -16.12 -1.15
C MET A 1 -28.97 -16.16 -0.35
N PRO A 2 -27.82 -16.52 -0.93
CA PRO A 2 -26.56 -16.48 -0.20
C PRO A 2 -26.12 -15.02 -0.04
N LYS A 3 -25.92 -14.57 1.21
CA LYS A 3 -25.39 -13.25 1.53
C LYS A 3 -23.93 -13.19 1.09
N SER A 4 -23.59 -12.27 0.19
CA SER A 4 -22.20 -11.96 -0.17
C SER A 4 -21.46 -11.50 1.08
N ARG A 5 -20.52 -12.30 1.58
CA ARG A 5 -19.62 -11.87 2.63
C ARG A 5 -18.82 -10.67 2.11
N PRO A 6 -18.69 -9.58 2.86
CA PRO A 6 -17.84 -8.48 2.45
C PRO A 6 -16.43 -9.02 2.28
N THR A 7 -15.90 -8.90 1.06
CA THR A 7 -14.51 -9.23 0.75
C THR A 7 -13.65 -8.31 1.58
N LEU A 8 -13.00 -8.85 2.61
CA LEU A 8 -12.02 -8.10 3.38
C LEU A 8 -10.95 -7.59 2.39
N PRO A 9 -10.55 -6.32 2.46
CA PRO A 9 -9.46 -5.82 1.63
C PRO A 9 -8.24 -6.71 1.86
N GLU A 10 -7.56 -7.10 0.78
CA GLU A 10 -6.36 -7.92 0.88
C GLU A 10 -5.32 -7.18 1.73
N THR A 11 -5.01 -7.74 2.91
CA THR A 11 -3.98 -7.22 3.80
C THR A 11 -2.77 -8.15 3.74
N GLU A 12 -1.61 -7.58 3.48
CA GLU A 12 -0.34 -8.32 3.53
C GLU A 12 0.31 -8.13 4.91
N LYS A 13 0.78 -9.23 5.52
CA LYS A 13 1.46 -9.19 6.81
C LYS A 13 2.92 -8.81 6.59
N ILE A 14 3.37 -7.78 7.29
CA ILE A 14 4.78 -7.40 7.36
C ILE A 14 5.39 -7.87 8.70
N THR A 15 6.65 -8.27 8.66
CA THR A 15 7.46 -8.56 9.85
C THR A 15 8.61 -7.56 9.90
N ILE A 16 8.77 -6.86 11.01
CA ILE A 16 9.79 -5.82 11.18
C ILE A 16 10.49 -6.00 12.52
N ASN A 17 11.76 -5.63 12.58
CA ASN A 17 12.50 -5.52 13.83
C ASN A 17 12.35 -4.08 14.35
N LEU A 18 12.12 -3.93 15.67
CA LEU A 18 12.03 -2.63 16.35
C LEU A 18 13.06 -2.58 17.48
N GLY A 19 13.58 -1.38 17.76
CA GLY A 19 14.42 -1.15 18.92
C GLY A 19 13.63 -1.34 20.22
N LEU A 20 14.32 -1.74 21.30
CA LEU A 20 13.68 -1.96 22.61
C LEU A 20 13.01 -0.69 23.16
N VAL A 21 13.62 0.47 22.92
CA VAL A 21 13.09 1.77 23.35
C VAL A 21 11.80 2.10 22.60
N ASP A 22 11.81 1.96 21.27
CA ASP A 22 10.63 2.25 20.44
C ASP A 22 9.47 1.31 20.78
N LEU A 23 9.76 0.02 21.00
CA LEU A 23 8.75 -0.95 21.43
C LEU A 23 8.13 -0.55 22.78
N GLY A 24 8.95 -0.10 23.74
CA GLY A 24 8.46 0.39 25.02
C GLY A 24 7.56 1.63 24.90
N GLN A 25 7.89 2.56 24.01
CA GLN A 25 7.06 3.73 23.73
C GLN A 25 5.72 3.36 23.08
N ILE A 26 5.75 2.42 22.12
CA ILE A 26 4.53 1.89 21.49
C ILE A 26 3.64 1.24 22.55
N ASP A 27 4.22 0.44 23.43
CA ASP A 27 3.49 -0.25 24.49
C ASP A 27 2.84 0.72 25.46
N LEU A 28 3.58 1.76 25.87
CA LEU A 28 3.04 2.79 26.75
C LEU A 28 1.84 3.50 26.11
N LEU A 29 1.93 3.87 24.84
CA LEU A 29 0.82 4.54 24.13
C LEU A 29 -0.43 3.66 24.00
N VAL A 30 -0.24 2.35 23.85
CA VAL A 30 -1.35 1.39 23.84
C VAL A 30 -1.93 1.22 25.24
N GLN A 31 -1.08 1.12 26.27
CA GLN A 31 -1.49 0.94 27.66
C GLN A 31 -2.28 2.14 28.20
N GLU A 32 -1.87 3.36 27.85
CA GLU A 32 -2.57 4.60 28.20
C GLU A 32 -3.86 4.81 27.37
N GLY A 33 -4.17 3.90 26.44
CA GLY A 33 -5.42 3.89 25.69
C GLY A 33 -5.47 4.85 24.50
N PHE A 34 -4.35 5.46 24.10
CA PHE A 34 -4.30 6.30 22.89
C PHE A 34 -4.54 5.49 21.61
N TYR A 35 -4.20 4.19 21.62
CA TYR A 35 -4.42 3.27 20.51
C TYR A 35 -4.94 1.92 21.02
N SER A 36 -5.78 1.26 20.23
CA SER A 36 -6.38 -0.01 20.64
C SER A 36 -5.39 -1.18 20.67
N ASN A 37 -4.33 -1.15 19.85
CA ASN A 37 -3.26 -2.15 19.84
C ASN A 37 -2.03 -1.64 19.07
N ARG A 38 -0.89 -2.36 19.18
CA ARG A 38 0.37 -2.02 18.49
C ARG A 38 0.20 -1.90 16.98
N THR A 39 -0.56 -2.80 16.36
CA THR A 39 -0.78 -2.81 14.91
C THR A 39 -1.53 -1.56 14.45
N ASP A 40 -2.49 -1.08 15.23
CA ASP A 40 -3.26 0.11 14.93
C ASP A 40 -2.39 1.37 14.97
N LEU A 41 -1.56 1.49 16.01
CA LEU A 41 -0.55 2.56 16.11
C LEU A 41 0.39 2.54 14.90
N ILE A 42 0.97 1.39 14.57
CA ILE A 42 1.90 1.24 13.45
C ILE A 42 1.23 1.61 12.12
N ARG A 43 -0.01 1.14 11.91
CA ARG A 43 -0.79 1.45 10.70
C ARG A 43 -1.08 2.94 10.60
N THR A 44 -1.42 3.59 11.71
CA THR A 44 -1.68 5.03 11.76
C THR A 44 -0.41 5.82 11.45
N GLY A 45 0.73 5.45 12.05
CA GLY A 45 2.03 6.06 11.75
C GLY A 45 2.39 5.96 10.27
N ILE A 46 2.25 4.77 9.66
CA ILE A 46 2.50 4.56 8.23
C ILE A 46 1.60 5.47 7.38
N ARG A 47 0.29 5.54 7.67
CA ARG A 47 -0.64 6.39 6.92
C ARG A 47 -0.26 7.86 7.02
N ASN A 48 0.11 8.33 8.20
CA ASN A 48 0.51 9.72 8.43
C ASN A 48 1.77 10.08 7.65
N GLN A 49 2.78 9.19 7.66
CA GLN A 49 4.01 9.41 6.90
C GLN A 49 3.78 9.38 5.38
N LEU A 50 2.95 8.46 4.88
CA LEU A 50 2.58 8.42 3.47
C LEU A 50 1.81 9.68 3.04
N ALA A 51 0.92 10.19 3.89
CA ALA A 51 0.20 11.42 3.63
C ALA A 51 1.16 12.63 3.59
N ALA A 52 2.09 12.73 4.54
CA ALA A 52 3.09 13.79 4.58
C ALA A 52 4.01 13.80 3.34
N HIS A 53 4.29 12.64 2.76
CA HIS A 53 5.12 12.49 1.57
C HIS A 53 4.33 12.28 0.26
N ALA A 54 3.02 12.53 0.26
CA ALA A 54 2.14 12.18 -0.87
C ALA A 54 2.61 12.77 -2.20
N ASP A 55 3.05 14.03 -2.23
CA ASP A 55 3.49 14.67 -3.47
C ASP A 55 4.85 14.15 -3.96
N VAL A 56 5.76 13.82 -3.04
CA VAL A 56 7.03 13.16 -3.38
C VAL A 56 6.76 11.78 -3.98
N VAL A 57 5.82 11.03 -3.40
CA VAL A 57 5.41 9.71 -3.89
C VAL A 57 4.79 9.83 -5.29
N LYS A 58 3.85 10.77 -5.50
CA LYS A 58 3.25 11.03 -6.82
C LYS A 58 4.30 11.38 -7.88
N GLN A 59 5.24 12.27 -7.55
CA GLN A 59 6.31 12.64 -8.47
C GLN A 59 7.27 11.47 -8.74
N ALA A 60 7.54 10.61 -7.76
CA ALA A 60 8.37 9.43 -7.94
C ALA A 60 7.69 8.39 -8.84
N VAL A 61 6.38 8.19 -8.68
CA VAL A 61 5.54 7.36 -9.56
C VAL A 61 5.59 7.87 -11.00
N ALA A 62 5.32 9.17 -11.20
CA ALA A 62 5.31 9.81 -12.51
C ALA A 62 6.68 9.74 -13.20
N ARG A 63 7.78 9.89 -12.44
CA ARG A 63 9.16 9.81 -12.96
C ARG A 63 9.62 8.40 -13.31
N LYS A 64 9.03 7.35 -12.70
CA LYS A 64 9.48 5.96 -12.87
C LYS A 64 8.49 5.05 -13.62
N SER A 65 7.34 5.57 -14.08
CA SER A 65 6.23 4.74 -14.60
C SER A 65 5.86 3.59 -13.65
N LEU A 66 6.04 3.81 -12.34
CA LEU A 66 5.80 2.83 -11.30
C LEU A 66 4.35 2.96 -10.85
N SER A 67 3.49 2.03 -11.24
CA SER A 67 2.12 2.02 -10.71
C SER A 67 2.13 1.56 -9.26
N LEU A 68 1.68 2.43 -8.36
CA LEU A 68 1.41 2.08 -6.97
C LEU A 68 -0.04 1.62 -6.84
N GLY A 69 -0.23 0.37 -6.40
CA GLY A 69 -1.55 -0.22 -6.19
C GLY A 69 -1.79 -1.49 -7.01
N ILE A 70 -3.05 -1.95 -7.00
CA ILE A 70 -3.50 -3.05 -7.86
C ILE A 70 -3.86 -2.48 -9.22
N GLN A 71 -3.03 -2.74 -10.23
CA GLN A 71 -3.30 -2.28 -11.60
C GLN A 71 -3.88 -3.43 -12.41
N ARG A 72 -5.13 -3.29 -12.84
CA ARG A 72 -5.79 -4.23 -13.74
C ARG A 72 -5.58 -3.77 -15.17
N TYR A 73 -4.89 -4.55 -16.00
CA TYR A 73 -4.77 -4.26 -17.42
C TYR A 73 -5.81 -5.07 -18.18
N ALA A 74 -6.78 -4.40 -18.80
CA ALA A 74 -7.73 -5.09 -19.66
C ALA A 74 -7.05 -5.47 -20.99
N ARG A 75 -7.41 -6.63 -21.55
CA ARG A 75 -6.85 -7.12 -22.82
C ARG A 75 -6.92 -6.08 -23.96
N ALA A 76 -8.00 -5.32 -24.03
CA ALA A 76 -8.20 -4.27 -25.03
C ALA A 76 -7.16 -3.13 -24.92
N GLU A 77 -6.73 -2.78 -23.71
CA GLU A 77 -5.72 -1.73 -23.49
C GLU A 77 -4.33 -2.20 -23.91
N LEU A 78 -3.99 -3.46 -23.63
CA LEU A 78 -2.73 -4.07 -24.07
C LEU A 78 -2.68 -4.26 -25.59
N GLU A 79 -3.80 -4.61 -26.22
CA GLU A 79 -3.91 -4.71 -27.67
C GLU A 79 -3.79 -3.34 -28.36
N ALA A 80 -4.35 -2.28 -27.77
CA ALA A 80 -4.21 -0.91 -28.28
C ALA A 80 -2.75 -0.41 -28.20
N VAL A 81 -2.06 -0.67 -27.08
CA VAL A 81 -0.63 -0.32 -26.91
C VAL A 81 0.24 -1.10 -27.89
N ARG A 82 -0.08 -2.39 -28.11
CA ARG A 82 0.60 -3.23 -29.11
C ARG A 82 0.38 -2.73 -30.53
N ALA A 83 -0.85 -2.34 -30.88
CA ALA A 83 -1.18 -1.77 -32.19
C ALA A 83 -0.47 -0.43 -32.43
N ALA A 84 -0.25 0.35 -31.37
CA ALA A 84 0.52 1.59 -31.42
C ALA A 84 2.05 1.38 -31.45
N GLY A 85 2.54 0.14 -31.39
CA GLY A 85 3.97 -0.18 -31.41
C GLY A 85 4.75 0.28 -30.18
N GLN A 86 4.06 0.63 -29.09
CA GLN A 86 4.67 1.17 -27.89
C GLN A 86 5.06 0.05 -26.90
N ARG A 87 6.22 0.18 -26.26
CA ARG A 87 6.67 -0.75 -25.22
C ARG A 87 6.15 -0.29 -23.86
N LEU A 88 5.22 -1.06 -23.28
CA LEU A 88 4.77 -0.82 -21.93
C LEU A 88 5.79 -1.40 -20.94
N ARG A 89 6.43 -0.54 -20.13
CA ARG A 89 7.28 -0.98 -19.01
C ARG A 89 6.45 -0.98 -17.74
N ILE A 90 5.91 -2.14 -17.38
CA ILE A 90 5.12 -2.30 -16.16
C ILE A 90 6.10 -2.56 -15.01
N GLN A 91 6.28 -1.57 -14.14
CA GLN A 91 6.88 -1.76 -12.83
C GLN A 91 5.76 -1.52 -11.80
N ALA A 92 5.49 -2.51 -10.98
CA ALA A 92 4.44 -2.42 -9.97
C ALA A 92 5.01 -2.71 -8.58
N LEU A 93 4.52 -1.97 -7.61
CA LEU A 93 4.65 -2.26 -6.19
C LEU A 93 3.24 -2.63 -5.70
N GLY A 94 2.92 -3.92 -5.75
CA GLY A 94 1.57 -4.46 -5.54
C GLY A 94 1.27 -5.63 -6.50
N LEU A 95 -0.01 -5.96 -6.67
CA LEU A 95 -0.48 -7.01 -7.59
C LEU A 95 -0.84 -6.40 -8.96
N VAL A 96 -0.34 -6.97 -10.05
CA VAL A 96 -0.78 -6.62 -11.42
C VAL A 96 -1.60 -7.79 -11.97
N VAL A 97 -2.82 -7.53 -12.46
CA VAL A 97 -3.76 -8.56 -12.96
C VAL A 97 -4.27 -8.23 -14.36
#